data_AF-A0A8I2A7H6-F1
#
_entry.id   AF-A0A8I2A7H6-F1
#
_cell.length_a   1.000
_cell.length_b   1.000
_cell.length_c   1.000
_cell.angle_alpha   90.00
_cell.angle_beta   90.00
_cell.angle_gamma   90.00
#
_symmetry.space_group_name_H-M   'P 1'
#
loop_
_entity.id
_entity.type
_entity.pdbx_description
1 polymer ?
#
loop_
_entity_poly.entity_id
_entity_poly.type
_entity_poly.pdbx_seq_one_letter_code
_entity_poly.pdbx_strand_id
1 'polypeptide(L)' 'MGKRLLPVNGKPLIQHIAEQLVDFLDEAIIGANDTEKYGFLKLRVDPDIWRKAL' A
#
# COMPACT_ATOMS: atom_id res chain seq x y z
N MET A 1 -9.40 11.04 -5.17
CA MET A 1 -9.13 9.75 -4.49
C MET A 1 -8.54 8.76 -5.49
N GLY A 2 -7.55 7.95 -5.11
CA GLY A 2 -6.97 6.92 -5.99
C GLY A 2 -7.76 5.61 -5.90
N LYS A 3 -7.80 4.82 -6.99
CA LYS A 3 -8.53 3.54 -7.09
C LYS A 3 -8.30 2.60 -5.88
N ARG A 4 -7.06 2.59 -5.37
CA ARG A 4 -6.59 1.82 -4.21
C ARG A 4 -7.36 2.10 -2.90
N LEU A 5 -7.91 3.30 -2.75
CA LEU A 5 -8.65 3.73 -1.56
C LEU A 5 -10.17 3.65 -1.73
N LEU A 6 -10.65 3.11 -2.86
CA LEU A 6 -12.08 2.92 -3.03
C LEU A 6 -12.60 1.96 -1.95
N PRO A 7 -13.72 2.30 -1.28
CA PRO A 7 -14.27 1.46 -0.24
C PRO A 7 -14.94 0.23 -0.85
N VAL A 8 -14.64 -0.93 -0.28
CA VAL A 8 -15.33 -2.19 -0.50
C VAL A 8 -15.73 -2.71 0.87
N ASN A 9 -17.04 -2.84 1.15
CA ASN A 9 -17.55 -3.26 2.46
C ASN A 9 -16.94 -2.47 3.65
N GLY A 10 -16.78 -1.15 3.50
CA GLY A 10 -16.26 -0.28 4.56
C GLY A 10 -14.75 -0.29 4.76
N LYS A 11 -13.99 -1.12 4.04
CA LYS A 11 -12.52 -1.11 4.03
C LYS A 11 -11.97 -0.64 2.68
N PRO A 12 -10.83 0.08 2.63
CA PRO A 12 -10.15 0.40 1.37
C PRO A 12 -9.80 -0.85 0.57
N LEU A 13 -9.93 -0.81 -0.76
CA LEU A 13 -9.57 -1.91 -1.66
C LEU A 13 -8.18 -2.50 -1.37
N ILE A 14 -7.17 -1.64 -1.16
CA ILE A 14 -5.80 -2.06 -0.85
C ILE A 14 -5.70 -2.83 0.48
N GLN A 15 -6.59 -2.56 1.43
CA GLN A 15 -6.63 -3.31 2.69
C GLN A 15 -7.05 -4.76 2.48
N HIS A 16 -8.07 -5.00 1.65
CA HIS A 16 -8.49 -6.36 1.31
C HIS A 16 -7.35 -7.14 0.64
N ILE A 17 -6.64 -6.50 -0.29
CA ILE A 17 -5.51 -7.12 -0.98
C ILE A 17 -4.38 -7.46 0.01
N ALA A 18 -4.04 -6.54 0.91
CA ALA A 18 -3.03 -6.78 1.93
C ALA A 18 -3.44 -7.96 2.83
N GLU A 19 -4.64 -7.93 3.40
CA GLU A 19 -5.17 -8.99 4.28
C GLU A 19 -5.20 -10.38 3.60
N GLN A 20 -5.29 -10.44 2.26
CA GLN A 20 -5.28 -11.69 1.49
C GLN A 20 -3.87 -12.24 1.20
N LEU A 21 -2.84 -11.40 1.21
CA LEU A 21 -1.52 -11.75 0.68
C LEU A 21 -0.43 -11.79 1.75
N VAL A 22 -0.52 -10.95 2.79
CA VAL A 22 0.58 -10.74 3.76
C VAL A 22 1.02 -12.02 4.47
N ASP A 23 0.09 -12.92 4.77
CA ASP A 23 0.39 -14.18 5.48
C ASP A 23 1.07 -15.23 4.58
N PHE A 24 1.16 -14.98 3.27
CA PHE A 24 1.76 -15.90 2.29
C PHE A 24 3.12 -15.44 1.76
N LEU A 25 3.64 -14.31 2.25
CA LEU A 25 4.85 -13.68 1.74
C LEU A 25 5.85 -13.46 2.88
N ASP A 26 7.14 -13.62 2.59
CA ASP A 26 8.20 -13.30 3.56
C ASP A 26 8.23 -11.78 3.88
N GLU A 27 7.89 -10.94 2.89
CA GLU A 27 7.83 -9.48 3.03
C GLU A 27 6.76 -8.87 2.10
N ALA A 28 6.04 -7.86 2.61
CA ALA A 28 5.09 -7.05 1.85
C ALA A 28 5.37 -5.55 2.03
N ILE A 29 5.46 -4.81 0.91
CA ILE A 29 5.84 -3.40 0.86
C ILE A 29 4.79 -2.62 0.06
N ILE A 30 4.45 -1.41 0.52
CA ILE A 30 3.58 -0.49 -0.19
C ILE A 30 4.44 0.51 -0.98
N GLY A 31 4.39 0.45 -2.31
CA GLY A 31 5.00 1.48 -3.17
C GLY A 31 4.16 2.75 -3.21
N ALA A 32 4.57 3.81 -2.51
CA ALA A 32 3.86 5.10 -2.53
C ALA A 32 4.71 6.29 -2.02
N ASN A 33 4.55 7.44 -2.67
CA ASN A 33 5.23 8.69 -2.28
C ASN A 33 4.65 9.37 -1.03
N ASP A 34 3.43 9.01 -0.63
CA ASP A 34 2.73 9.57 0.51
C ASP A 34 2.63 8.47 1.58
N THR A 35 3.57 8.50 2.52
CA THR A 35 3.75 7.44 3.52
C THR A 35 2.65 7.43 4.57
N GLU A 36 2.23 8.60 5.05
CA GLU A 36 1.21 8.74 6.09
C GLU A 36 -0.14 8.17 5.64
N LYS A 37 -0.48 8.37 4.37
CA LYS A 37 -1.74 7.91 3.78
C LYS A 37 -2.00 6.41 3.89
N TYR A 38 -0.96 5.59 3.95
CA TYR A 38 -1.07 4.13 4.00
C TYR A 38 -0.70 3.55 5.37
N GLY A 39 -0.47 4.40 6.39
CA GLY A 39 -0.07 3.95 7.73
C GLY A 39 -1.06 2.97 8.38
N PHE A 40 -2.34 3.01 8.00
CA PHE A 40 -3.37 2.08 8.48
C PHE A 40 -3.10 0.62 8.12
N LEU A 41 -2.28 0.35 7.09
CA LEU A 41 -1.91 -1.01 6.69
C LEU A 41 -0.83 -1.62 7.59
N LYS A 42 -0.12 -0.81 8.39
CA LYS A 42 1.02 -1.25 9.22
C LYS A 42 2.12 -1.99 8.43
N LEU A 43 2.23 -1.70 7.13
CA LEU A 43 3.25 -2.21 6.24
C LEU A 43 4.30 -1.13 5.95
N ARG A 44 5.53 -1.54 5.59
CA ARG A 44 6.57 -0.60 5.15
C ARG A 44 6.08 0.10 3.89
N VAL A 45 6.15 1.44 3.87
CA VAL A 45 5.88 2.23 2.66
C VAL A 45 7.21 2.68 2.10
N ASP A 46 7.47 2.33 0.84
CA ASP A 46 8.67 2.72 0.11
C ASP A 46 8.28 3.73 -0.98
N PRO A 47 8.79 4.97 -0.94
CA PRO A 47 8.56 5.94 -2.00
C PRO A 47 9.17 5.47 -3.32
N ASP A 48 8.60 5.92 -4.43
CA ASP A 48 9.08 5.56 -5.75
C ASP A 48 10.47 6.18 -5.97
N ILE A 49 11.48 5.34 -6.24
CA ILE A 49 12.87 5.77 -6.41
C ILE A 49 13.23 6.15 -7.87
N TRP A 50 12.30 6.05 -8.83
CA TRP A 50 12.59 6.20 -10.26
C TRP A 50 12.70 7.63 -10.80
N ARG A 51 13.17 8.63 -10.03
CA ARG A 51 13.29 10.02 -10.53
C ARG A 51 14.55 10.82 -10.18
N LYS A 52 15.69 10.17 -9.95
CA LYS A 52 17.00 10.87 -9.87
C LYS A 52 18.15 10.11 -10.53
N ALA A 53 17.98 9.73 -11.79
CA ALA A 53 19.08 9.24 -12.62
C ALA A 53 19.00 9.82 -14.05
N LEU A 54 18.96 11.15 -14.16
CA LEU A 54 19.41 11.95 -15.32
C LEU A 54 19.81 13.33 -14.82
#